data_AF-A0A832GZ86-F1
#
_entry.id   AF-A0A832GZ86-F1
#
_cell.length_a   1.000
_cell.length_b   1.000
_cell.length_c   1.000
_cell.angle_alpha   90.00
_cell.angle_beta   90.00
_cell.angle_gamma   90.00
#
_symmetry.space_group_name_H-M   'P 1'
#
loop_
_entity.id
_entity.type
_entity.pdbx_description
1 polymer ?
#
loop_
_entity_poly.entity_id
_entity_poly.type
_entity_poly.pdbx_seq_one_letter_code
_entity_poly.pdbx_strand_id
1 'polypeptide(L)' 'MSYRVTVRVKEVRGRCAMGYEPGDCFLVEKYYIKDAGKGVCLHALAAMLTLLAPLLKG' A
#
# COMPACT_ATOMS: atom_id res chain seq x y z
N MET A 1 -7.41 -17.55 -9.88
CA MET A 1 -6.24 -16.65 -9.96
C MET A 1 -6.31 -15.65 -8.82
N SER A 2 -5.19 -15.30 -8.20
CA SER A 2 -5.14 -14.22 -7.21
C SER A 2 -4.29 -13.07 -7.71
N TYR A 3 -4.83 -11.87 -7.69
CA TYR A 3 -4.11 -10.66 -8.07
C TYR A 3 -3.19 -10.22 -6.93
N ARG A 4 -2.01 -9.77 -7.33
CA ARG A 4 -0.97 -9.22 -6.44
C ARG A 4 -0.71 -7.79 -6.86
N VAL A 5 -0.81 -6.87 -5.92
CA VAL A 5 -0.60 -5.43 -6.14
C VAL A 5 0.57 -4.98 -5.28
N THR A 6 1.64 -4.49 -5.91
CA THR A 6 2.75 -3.86 -5.21
C THR A 6 2.50 -2.36 -5.11
N VAL A 7 2.41 -1.85 -3.88
CA VAL A 7 2.31 -0.41 -3.62
C VAL A 7 3.72 0.11 -3.35
N ARG A 8 4.13 1.15 -4.08
CA ARG A 8 5.42 1.82 -3.89
C ARG A 8 5.21 3.32 -3.73
N VAL A 9 5.83 3.88 -2.69
CA VAL A 9 5.82 5.31 -2.44
C VAL A 9 6.68 5.99 -3.51
N LYS A 10 6.04 6.82 -4.35
CA LYS A 10 6.73 7.61 -5.37
C LYS A 10 7.29 8.92 -4.80
N GLU A 11 6.50 9.60 -3.98
CA GLU A 11 6.85 10.87 -3.35
C GLU A 11 6.09 11.03 -2.03
N VAL A 12 6.62 11.86 -1.13
CA VAL A 12 5.93 12.29 0.09
C VAL A 12 5.96 13.81 0.13
N ARG A 13 4.78 14.42 0.14
CA ARG A 13 4.63 15.88 0.28
C ARG A 13 4.24 16.20 1.71
N GLY A 14 5.05 17.02 2.39
CA GLY A 14 4.90 17.27 3.81
C GLY A 14 5.47 16.13 4.65
N ARG A 15 4.65 15.48 5.48
CA ARG A 15 5.11 14.42 6.40
C ARG A 15 4.10 13.28 6.50
N CYS A 16 4.59 12.04 6.36
CA CYS A 16 3.85 10.84 6.73
C CYS A 16 4.16 10.47 8.19
N ALA A 17 3.14 10.31 9.04
CA ALA A 17 3.32 9.94 10.44
C ALA A 17 3.99 8.55 10.61
N MET A 18 3.80 7.67 9.64
CA MET A 18 4.43 6.34 9.60
C MET A 18 5.91 6.38 9.17
N GLY A 19 6.41 7.55 8.72
CA GLY A 19 7.80 7.68 8.25
C GLY A 19 8.04 7.05 6.88
N TYR A 20 7.04 7.08 6.00
CA TYR A 20 7.23 6.70 4.60
C TYR A 20 8.18 7.64 3.87
N GLU A 21 9.01 7.04 3.03
CA GLU A 21 9.97 7.70 2.16
C GLU A 21 9.84 7.16 0.73
N PRO A 22 10.24 7.94 -0.30
CA PRO A 22 10.28 7.44 -1.67
C PRO A 22 11.05 6.12 -1.78
N GLY A 23 10.44 5.13 -2.41
CA GLY A 23 11.00 3.77 -2.55
C GLY A 23 10.43 2.75 -1.56
N ASP A 24 9.86 3.18 -0.42
CA ASP A 24 9.18 2.29 0.50
C ASP A 24 8.04 1.55 -0.22
N CYS A 25 7.85 0.27 0.08
CA CYS A 25 6.85 -0.55 -0.58
C CYS A 25 6.26 -1.61 0.34
N PHE A 26 5.04 -2.03 -0.01
CA PHE A 26 4.38 -3.17 0.58
C PHE A 26 3.56 -3.91 -0.49
N LEU A 27 3.32 -5.19 -0.26
CA LEU A 27 2.56 -6.04 -1.16
C LEU A 27 1.15 -6.24 -0.61
N VAL A 28 0.15 -6.18 -1.49
CA VAL A 28 -1.22 -6.58 -1.18
C VAL A 28 -1.60 -7.78 -2.04
N GLU A 29 -2.04 -8.85 -1.40
CA GLU A 29 -2.47 -10.08 -2.05
C GLU A 29 -3.79 -10.55 -1.43
N LYS A 30 -4.84 -10.60 -2.24
CA LYS A 30 -6.22 -10.86 -1.79
C LYS A 30 -6.65 -9.88 -0.69
N TYR A 31 -6.75 -10.34 0.56
CA TYR A 31 -7.12 -9.54 1.74
C TYR A 31 -5.95 -9.36 2.71
N TYR A 32 -4.74 -9.76 2.31
CA TYR A 32 -3.56 -9.76 3.15
C TYR A 32 -2.55 -8.72 2.66
N ILE A 33 -1.93 -8.06 3.62
CA ILE A 33 -0.75 -7.22 3.42
C ILE A 33 0.47 -8.07 3.74
N LYS A 34 1.46 -8.07 2.85
CA LYS A 34 2.74 -8.77 2.99
C LYS A 34 3.89 -7.79 2.78
N ASP A 35 5.07 -8.19 3.25
CA ASP A 35 6.33 -7.48 3.00
C ASP A 35 6.27 -5.98 3.38
N ALA A 36 5.56 -5.65 4.45
CA ALA A 36 5.26 -4.26 4.80
C ALA A 36 6.46 -3.43 5.30
N GLY A 37 7.64 -4.04 5.44
CA GLY A 37 8.84 -3.37 5.93
C GLY A 37 8.60 -2.61 7.24
N LYS A 38 8.61 -1.27 7.16
CA LYS A 38 8.34 -0.34 8.28
C LYS A 38 6.90 -0.41 8.81
N GLY A 39 5.98 -1.04 8.08
CA GLY A 39 4.55 -1.16 8.40
C GLY A 39 3.65 -0.46 7.38
N VAL A 40 2.34 -0.45 7.65
CA VAL A 40 1.35 0.19 6.76
C VAL A 40 0.76 1.45 7.35
N CYS A 41 0.91 2.56 6.63
CA CYS A 41 0.22 3.80 6.97
C CYS A 41 -1.28 3.63 6.71
N LEU A 42 -2.08 3.61 7.78
CA LEU A 42 -3.53 3.45 7.68
C LEU A 42 -4.21 4.56 6.88
N HIS A 43 -3.71 5.80 6.93
CA HIS A 43 -4.21 6.89 6.09
C HIS A 43 -4.02 6.60 4.60
N ALA A 44 -2.84 6.11 4.22
CA ALA A 44 -2.54 5.76 2.84
C ALA A 44 -3.39 4.56 2.40
N LEU A 45 -3.48 3.51 3.23
CA LEU A 45 -4.30 2.33 2.96
C LEU A 45 -5.77 2.71 2.73
N ALA A 46 -6.36 3.49 3.63
CA ALA A 46 -7.75 3.93 3.53
C ALA A 46 -8.02 4.71 2.23
N ALA A 47 -7.11 5.63 1.86
CA ALA A 47 -7.23 6.40 0.62
C ALA A 47 -7.11 5.53 -0.65
N MET A 48 -6.38 4.42 -0.59
CA MET A 48 -6.17 3.49 -1.71
C MET A 48 -7.22 2.37 -1.80
N LEU A 49 -8.04 2.14 -0.77
CA LEU A 49 -9.00 1.02 -0.74
C LEU A 49 -9.96 1.01 -1.94
N THR A 50 -10.38 2.18 -2.42
CA THR A 50 -11.28 2.32 -3.58
C THR A 50 -10.65 1.80 -4.88
N LEU A 51 -9.32 1.86 -4.99
CA LEU A 51 -8.56 1.30 -6.12
C LEU A 51 -8.12 -0.14 -5.87
N LEU A 52 -7.68 -0.45 -4.64
CA LEU A 52 -7.19 -1.79 -4.29
C LEU A 52 -8.32 -2.83 -4.34
N ALA A 53 -9.52 -2.49 -3.89
CA ALA A 53 -10.65 -3.43 -3.83
C ALA A 53 -11.02 -4.05 -5.20
N PRO A 54 -11.21 -3.28 -6.29
CA PRO A 54 -11.44 -3.86 -7.60
C PRO A 54 -10.19 -4.61 -8.12
N LEU A 55 -9.00 -4.04 -7.99
CA LEU A 55 -7.75 -4.65 -8.49
C LEU A 55 -7.46 -6.04 -7.88
N LEU A 56 -7.85 -6.25 -6.62
CA LEU A 56 -7.62 -7.51 -5.91
C LEU A 56 -8.72 -8.56 -6.17
N LYS A 57 -9.91 -8.12 -6.60
CA LYS A 57 -11.03 -9.02 -6.96
C LYS A 57 -10.92 -9.55 -8.38
N GLY A 58 -10.27 -8.82 -9.29
CA GLY A 58 -10.26 -9.10 -10.72
C GLY A 58 -11.50 -8.53 -11.38
#